data_AF-A0A164W5P7-F1
#
_entry.id   AF-A0A164W5P7-F1
#
_cell.length_a   1.000
_cell.length_b   1.000
_cell.length_c   1.000
_cell.angle_alpha   90.00
_cell.angle_beta   90.00
_cell.angle_gamma   90.00
#
_symmetry.space_group_name_H-M   'P 1'
#
loop_
_entity.id
_entity.type
_entity.pdbx_description
1 polymer ?
#
loop_
_entity_poly.entity_id
_entity_poly.type
_entity_poly.pdbx_seq_one_letter_code
_entity_poly.pdbx_strand_id
1 'polypeptide(L)' 'MTMDLRRPLLIFALYVVLLQLADVIADDESIQLEKVTVLSGKTAVLPCDITPPTLDSLYLVLWYKNDSDFPIYK' A
#
# COMPACT_ATOMS: atom_id res chain seq x y z
N MET A 1 20.35 -47.50 1.77
CA MET A 1 19.97 -46.16 2.27
C MET A 1 19.21 -45.45 1.17
N THR A 2 17.88 -45.58 1.15
CA THR A 2 17.03 -44.87 0.17
C THR A 2 16.68 -43.51 0.74
N MET A 3 17.30 -42.45 0.20
CA MET A 3 16.89 -41.09 0.51
C MET A 3 15.48 -40.88 -0.05
N ASP A 4 14.49 -40.84 0.85
CA ASP A 4 13.10 -40.58 0.50
C ASP A 4 12.97 -39.12 0.05
N LEU A 5 13.08 -38.92 -1.26
CA LEU A 5 13.11 -37.61 -1.93
C LEU A 5 11.81 -36.80 -1.74
N ARG A 6 10.77 -37.40 -1.16
CA ARG A 6 9.49 -36.73 -0.86
C ARG A 6 9.62 -35.71 0.27
N ARG A 7 10.45 -35.98 1.28
CA ARG A 7 10.66 -35.05 2.42
C ARG A 7 11.26 -33.70 2.02
N PRO A 8 12.36 -33.63 1.24
CA PRO A 8 12.91 -32.34 0.81
C PRO A 8 11.96 -31.59 -0.14
N LEU A 9 11.19 -32.31 -0.97
CA LEU A 9 10.19 -31.71 -1.84
C LEU A 9 9.04 -31.04 -1.06
N LEU A 10 8.58 -31.66 0.03
CA LEU A 10 7.54 -31.08 0.89
C LEU A 10 8.02 -29.81 1.62
N ILE A 11 9.26 -29.80 2.10
CA ILE A 11 9.85 -28.62 2.75
C ILE A 11 10.01 -27.50 1.72
N PHE A 12 10.47 -27.82 0.52
CA PHE A 12 10.58 -26.85 -0.57
C PHE A 12 9.22 -26.29 -0.97
N ALA A 13 8.20 -27.14 -1.10
CA ALA A 13 6.83 -26.71 -1.39
C ALA A 13 6.27 -25.81 -0.27
N LEU A 14 6.48 -26.16 1.00
CA LEU A 14 6.07 -25.34 2.14
C LEU A 14 6.75 -23.97 2.13
N TYR A 15 8.06 -23.93 1.83
CA TYR A 15 8.83 -22.69 1.74
C TYR A 15 8.33 -21.79 0.61
N VAL A 16 8.05 -22.36 -0.56
CA VAL A 16 7.46 -21.62 -1.69
C VAL A 16 6.09 -21.04 -1.33
N VAL A 17 5.24 -21.83 -0.66
CA VAL A 17 3.92 -21.36 -0.19
C VAL A 17 4.06 -20.21 0.80
N LEU A 18 4.97 -20.31 1.77
CA LEU A 18 5.24 -19.24 2.73
C LEU A 18 5.73 -17.95 2.06
N LEU A 19 6.58 -18.05 1.03
CA LEU A 19 7.03 -16.89 0.26
C LEU A 19 5.87 -16.23 -0.49
N GLN A 20 4.96 -17.01 -1.09
CA GLN A 20 3.80 -16.47 -1.82
C GLN A 20 2.80 -15.77 -0.90
N LEU A 21 2.64 -16.24 0.34
CA LEU A 21 1.77 -15.60 1.33
C LEU A 21 2.25 -14.21 1.76
N ALA A 22 3.56 -13.94 1.69
CA ALA A 22 4.10 -12.63 2.06
C ALA A 22 3.79 -11.54 1.01
N ASP A 23 3.74 -11.92 -0.27
CA ASP A 23 3.53 -11.01 -1.40
C ASP A 23 2.08 -10.47 -1.44
N VAL A 24 1.10 -11.31 -1.11
CA VAL A 24 -0.34 -10.97 -1.08
C VAL A 24 -0.69 -9.88 -0.05
N ILE A 25 0.16 -9.67 0.96
CA ILE A 25 -0.07 -8.66 2.02
C ILE A 25 0.46 -7.27 1.57
N ALA A 26 1.24 -7.20 0.50
CA ALA A 26 1.91 -6.00 0.03
C ALA A 26 1.41 -5.56 -1.34
N ASP A 27 0.10 -5.34 -1.50
CA ASP A 27 -0.42 -4.57 -2.62
C ASP A 27 -0.28 -3.07 -2.28
N ASP A 28 0.96 -2.59 -2.27
CA ASP A 28 1.28 -1.16 -2.17
C ASP A 28 1.48 -0.64 -3.59
N GLU A 29 0.38 -0.38 -4.30
CA GLU A 29 0.46 0.26 -5.61
C GLU A 29 1.03 1.67 -5.42
N SER A 30 2.26 1.89 -5.87
CA SER A 30 2.94 3.17 -5.67
C SER A 30 2.28 4.26 -6.53
N ILE A 31 1.46 5.11 -5.91
CA ILE A 31 0.80 6.24 -6.58
C ILE A 31 1.81 7.39 -6.76
N GLN A 32 1.95 7.90 -7.98
CA GLN A 32 2.74 9.11 -8.23
C GLN A 32 1.98 10.34 -7.71
N LEU A 33 2.52 10.95 -6.65
CA LEU A 33 1.99 12.18 -6.07
C LEU A 33 2.31 13.38 -6.97
N GLU A 34 1.30 14.20 -7.26
CA GLU A 34 1.50 15.46 -7.97
C GLU A 34 2.18 16.51 -7.07
N LYS A 35 3.25 17.13 -7.58
CA LYS A 35 3.94 18.20 -6.86
C LYS A 35 3.29 19.55 -7.13
N VAL A 36 2.61 20.10 -6.12
CA VAL A 36 2.03 21.45 -6.17
C VAL A 36 3.03 22.50 -5.71
N THR A 37 3.21 23.57 -6.49
CA THR A 37 4.03 24.74 -6.11
C THR A 37 3.17 25.99 -6.07
N VAL A 38 3.31 26.80 -5.02
CA VAL A 38 2.55 28.05 -4.85
C VAL A 38 3.47 29.19 -4.44
N LEU A 39 3.08 30.42 -4.78
CA LEU A 39 3.79 31.62 -4.33
C LEU A 39 3.59 31.85 -2.82
N SER A 40 4.60 32.41 -2.16
CA SER A 40 4.52 32.75 -0.74
C SER A 40 3.33 33.69 -0.45
N GLY A 41 2.59 33.40 0.63
CA GLY A 41 1.40 34.14 1.03
C GLY A 41 0.14 33.84 0.21
N LYS A 42 0.20 32.91 -0.75
CA LYS A 42 -0.98 32.42 -1.48
C LYS A 42 -1.42 31.05 -0.95
N THR A 43 -2.71 30.76 -1.12
CA THR A 43 -3.31 29.48 -0.75
C THR A 43 -2.96 28.43 -1.79
N ALA A 44 -2.37 27.31 -1.37
CA ALA A 44 -2.22 26.12 -2.22
C ALA A 44 -3.52 25.31 -2.26
N VAL A 45 -3.80 24.71 -3.41
CA VAL A 45 -4.88 23.73 -3.60
C VAL A 45 -4.21 22.39 -3.87
N LEU A 46 -4.48 21.40 -3.01
CA LEU A 46 -3.99 20.04 -3.19
C LEU A 46 -5.10 19.21 -3.85
N PRO A 47 -4.87 18.62 -5.04
CA PRO A 47 -5.88 17.81 -5.71
C PRO A 47 -6.15 16.52 -4.92
N CYS A 48 -7.37 16.00 -5.02
CA CYS A 48 -7.84 14.83 -4.28
C CYS A 48 -8.71 13.93 -5.17
N ASP A 49 -8.13 13.45 -6.27
CA ASP A 49 -8.84 12.63 -7.25
C ASP A 49 -8.78 11.15 -6.85
N ILE A 50 -9.54 10.79 -5.81
CA ILE A 50 -9.63 9.41 -5.30
C ILE A 50 -10.91 8.77 -5.85
N THR A 51 -10.74 7.67 -6.58
CA THR A 51 -11.86 6.84 -7.03
C THR A 51 -11.90 5.57 -6.19
N PRO A 52 -12.95 5.33 -5.39
CA PRO A 52 -13.06 4.08 -4.63
C PRO A 52 -13.20 2.89 -5.59
N PRO A 53 -12.75 1.68 -5.18
CA PRO A 53 -13.05 0.45 -5.90
C PRO A 53 -14.57 0.27 -6.09
N THR A 54 -14.97 -0.42 -7.16
CA THR A 54 -16.37 -0.51 -7.62
C THR A 54 -17.37 -1.08 -6.60
N LEU A 55 -16.91 -1.80 -5.59
CA LEU A 55 -17.75 -2.42 -4.55
C LEU A 55 -17.71 -1.66 -3.21
N ASP A 56 -16.88 -0.62 -3.11
CA ASP A 56 -16.67 0.16 -1.89
C ASP A 56 -17.18 1.59 -2.03
N SER A 57 -17.59 2.18 -0.91
CA SER A 57 -17.99 3.58 -0.83
C SER A 57 -16.95 4.40 -0.09
N LEU A 58 -16.60 5.58 -0.62
CA LEU A 58 -15.68 6.51 0.02
C LEU A 58 -16.43 7.36 1.06
N TYR A 59 -16.12 7.16 2.34
CA TYR A 59 -16.79 7.84 3.45
C TYR A 59 -15.98 9.00 4.05
N LEU A 60 -14.65 8.90 4.04
CA LEU A 60 -13.78 9.85 4.72
C LEU A 60 -12.43 9.96 4.02
N VAL A 61 -11.96 11.20 3.86
CA VAL A 61 -10.61 11.52 3.41
C VAL A 61 -9.96 12.41 4.46
N LEU A 62 -8.77 12.02 4.92
CA LEU A 62 -7.99 12.75 5.92
C LEU A 62 -6.66 13.18 5.31
N TRP A 63 -6.28 14.42 5.54
CA TRP A 63 -4.99 14.96 5.11
C TRP A 63 -4.00 14.96 6.26
N TYR A 64 -2.81 14.42 6.03
CA TYR A 64 -1.69 14.48 6.97
C TYR A 64 -0.54 15.26 6.34
N LYS A 65 0.25 15.93 7.17
CA LYS A 65 1.45 16.63 6.72
C LYS A 65 2.66 15.92 7.31
N ASN A 66 3.48 15.34 6.44
CA ASN A 66 4.63 14.53 6.81
C ASN A 66 4.20 13.42 7.80
N ASP A 67 5.01 13.16 8.82
CA ASP A 67 4.78 12.13 9.84
C ASP A 67 3.91 12.64 11.01
N SER A 68 2.95 13.53 10.73
CA SER A 68 2.03 14.01 11.76
C SER A 68 1.07 12.89 12.18
N ASP A 69 0.95 12.65 13.48
CA ASP A 69 -0.03 11.69 14.04
C ASP A 69 -1.48 12.21 13.97
N PHE A 70 -1.66 13.52 13.73
CA PHE A 70 -2.97 14.17 13.68
C PHE A 70 -3.26 14.70 12.28
N PRO A 71 -4.50 14.52 11.78
CA PRO A 71 -4.89 15.04 10.48
C PRO A 71 -5.14 16.56 10.54
N ILE A 72 -4.99 17.20 9.38
CA ILE A 72 -5.30 18.60 9.17
C ILE A 72 -6.78 18.74 8.87
N TYR A 73 -7.48 19.41 9.78
CA TYR A 73 -8.85 19.87 9.58
C TYR A 73 -8.82 21.30 9.05
N LYS A 74 -9.69 21.61 8.09
CA LYS A 74 -9.96 22.99 7.66
C LYS A 74 -11.23 23.49 8.30
#